data_AF-A0A9W7IC62-F1
#
_entry.id   AF-A0A9W7IC62-F1
#
_cell.length_a   1.000
_cell.length_b   1.000
_cell.length_c   1.000
_cell.angle_alpha   90.00
_cell.angle_beta   90.00
_cell.angle_gamma   90.00
#
_symmetry.space_group_name_H-M   'P 1'
#
loop_
_entity.id
_entity.type
_entity.pdbx_description
1 polymer ?
#
loop_
_entity_poly.entity_id
_entity_poly.type
_entity_poly.pdbx_seq_one_letter_code
_entity_poly.pdbx_strand_id
1 'polypeptide(L)'
;MDRAELTTEQVLKRDIPWETYMTTKLISGTGLQLLRRYDNRAESVRAQLLDDDGPAYVRVFVSILRDIFKEETVEYVLALIDEMLTANPKRARLFHDKSLASEDTYEPFLS
;
A
#
# COMPACT_ATOMS: atom_id res chain seq x y z
N MET A 1 -21.30 6.16 -19.49
CA MET A 1 -21.00 4.72 -19.37
C MET A 1 -20.91 4.44 -17.90
N ASP A 2 -21.79 3.61 -17.35
CA ASP A 2 -21.71 3.16 -15.97
C ASP A 2 -20.37 2.44 -15.78
N ARG A 3 -19.39 3.13 -15.20
CA ARG A 3 -18.20 2.49 -14.65
C ARG A 3 -18.74 1.66 -13.50
N ALA A 4 -19.00 0.37 -13.75
CA ALA A 4 -19.33 -0.55 -12.67
C ALA A 4 -18.27 -0.34 -11.58
N GLU A 5 -18.71 0.05 -10.39
CA GLU A 5 -17.82 0.30 -9.25
C GLU A 5 -17.02 -0.98 -9.03
N LEU A 6 -15.72 -0.93 -9.32
CA LEU A 6 -14.83 -2.07 -9.12
C LEU A 6 -14.74 -2.31 -7.62
N THR A 7 -15.00 -3.54 -7.18
CA THR A 7 -14.86 -3.88 -5.77
C THR A 7 -13.38 -4.00 -5.38
N THR A 8 -13.05 -3.77 -4.11
CA THR A 8 -11.69 -3.96 -3.56
C THR A 8 -11.13 -5.34 -3.95
N GLU A 9 -11.94 -6.39 -3.85
CA GLU A 9 -11.56 -7.76 -4.25
C GLU A 9 -11.22 -7.91 -5.74
N GLN A 10 -11.90 -7.18 -6.63
CA GLN A 10 -11.60 -7.22 -8.07
C GLN A 10 -10.29 -6.51 -8.40
N VAL A 11 -10.05 -5.38 -7.74
CA VAL A 11 -8.81 -4.61 -7.89
C VAL A 11 -7.60 -5.43 -7.42
N LEU A 12 -7.72 -6.14 -6.29
CA LEU A 12 -6.62 -6.92 -5.71
C LEU A 12 -6.23 -8.18 -6.49
N LYS A 13 -7.02 -8.58 -7.49
CA LYS A 13 -6.68 -9.68 -8.42
C LYS A 13 -5.76 -9.25 -9.56
N ARG A 14 -5.48 -7.95 -9.71
CA ARG A 14 -4.61 -7.43 -10.76
C ARG A 14 -3.16 -7.86 -10.54
N ASP A 15 -2.49 -8.18 -11.64
CA ASP A 15 -1.05 -8.41 -11.63
C ASP A 15 -0.33 -7.07 -11.82
N ILE A 16 0.28 -6.57 -10.75
CA ILE A 16 1.02 -5.32 -10.77
C ILE A 16 2.50 -5.63 -11.01
N PRO A 17 3.15 -5.00 -12.02
CA PRO A 17 4.53 -5.31 -12.38
C PRO A 17 5.54 -4.66 -11.41
N TRP A 18 5.54 -5.11 -10.15
CA TRP A 18 6.37 -4.56 -9.07
C TRP A 18 7.88 -4.60 -9.38
N GLU A 19 8.34 -5.63 -10.08
CA GLU A 19 9.74 -5.77 -10.51
C GLU A 19 10.18 -4.67 -11.48
N THR A 20 9.25 -4.24 -12.37
CA THR A 20 9.51 -3.12 -13.28
C THR A 20 9.70 -1.83 -12.48
N TYR A 21 8.84 -1.58 -11.50
CA TYR A 21 8.94 -0.39 -10.64
C TYR A 21 10.20 -0.39 -9.77
N MET A 22 10.68 -1.56 -9.34
CA MET A 22 11.98 -1.65 -8.69
C MET A 22 13.12 -1.33 -9.66
N THR A 23 13.08 -1.89 -10.87
CA THR A 23 14.11 -1.68 -11.89
C THR A 23 14.21 -0.21 -12.33
N THR A 24 13.08 0.48 -12.41
CA THR A 24 13.03 1.93 -12.70
C THR A 24 13.30 2.81 -11.48
N LYS A 25 13.62 2.21 -10.33
CA LYS A 25 13.91 2.89 -9.05
C LYS A 25 12.73 3.68 -8.46
N LEU A 26 11.50 3.35 -8.86
CA LEU A 26 10.28 3.89 -8.25
C LEU A 26 9.92 3.17 -6.93
N ILE A 27 10.41 1.94 -6.75
CA ILE A 27 10.30 1.19 -5.50
C ILE A 27 11.70 0.74 -5.08
N SER A 28 12.04 0.89 -3.80
CA SER A 28 13.31 0.38 -3.27
C SER A 28 13.30 -1.15 -3.18
N GLY A 29 14.48 -1.79 -3.24
CA GLY A 29 14.58 -3.25 -3.09
C GLY A 29 14.00 -3.75 -1.76
N THR A 30 14.22 -3.01 -0.67
CA THR A 30 13.60 -3.28 0.64
C THR A 30 12.09 -3.11 0.60
N GLY A 31 11.59 -2.06 -0.06
CA GLY A 31 10.16 -1.84 -0.23
C GLY A 31 9.46 -2.97 -0.99
N LEU A 32 10.09 -3.46 -2.06
CA LEU A 32 9.59 -4.63 -2.80
C LEU A 32 9.55 -5.89 -1.92
N GLN A 33 10.55 -6.13 -1.08
CA GLN A 33 10.55 -7.27 -0.17
C GLN A 33 9.43 -7.20 0.87
N LEU A 34 9.20 -6.02 1.46
CA LEU A 34 8.09 -5.80 2.38
C LEU A 34 6.76 -6.04 1.66
N LEU A 35 6.58 -5.45 0.48
CA LEU A 35 5.36 -5.62 -0.32
C LEU A 35 5.08 -7.11 -0.60
N ARG A 36 6.08 -7.90 -1.00
CA ARG A 36 5.95 -9.35 -1.22
C ARG A 36 5.61 -10.16 0.04
N ARG A 37 6.01 -9.69 1.21
CA ARG A 37 5.67 -10.34 2.48
C ARG A 37 4.23 -10.07 2.88
N TYR A 38 3.70 -8.91 2.51
CA TYR A 38 2.34 -8.48 2.87
C TYR A 38 1.28 -8.91 1.85
N ASP A 39 1.62 -8.78 0.57
CA ASP A 39 0.71 -8.97 -0.54
C ASP A 39 0.27 -10.43 -0.68
N ASN A 40 -1.00 -10.63 -1.05
CA ASN A 40 -1.61 -11.94 -1.24
C ASN A 40 -1.39 -12.92 -0.05
N ARG A 41 -1.37 -12.40 1.17
CA ARG A 41 -1.32 -13.17 2.42
C ARG A 41 -2.65 -13.17 3.14
N ALA A 42 -2.86 -14.21 3.95
CA ALA A 42 -4.01 -14.26 4.87
C ALA A 42 -3.97 -13.08 5.86
N GLU A 43 -5.15 -12.64 6.29
CA GLU A 43 -5.31 -11.51 7.22
C GLU A 43 -4.49 -11.70 8.50
N SER A 44 -4.45 -12.91 9.07
CA SER A 44 -3.69 -13.20 10.29
C SER A 44 -2.18 -12.96 10.13
N VAL A 45 -1.63 -13.26 8.96
CA VAL A 45 -0.21 -13.01 8.65
C VAL A 45 0.03 -11.51 8.46
N ARG A 46 -0.87 -10.83 7.73
CA ARG A 46 -0.80 -9.38 7.56
C ARG A 46 -0.89 -8.65 8.90
N ALA A 47 -1.76 -9.11 9.79
CA ALA A 47 -1.91 -8.57 11.13
C ALA A 47 -0.59 -8.64 11.92
N GLN A 48 0.03 -9.83 11.95
CA GLN A 48 1.31 -10.01 12.62
C GLN A 48 2.41 -9.10 12.07
N LEU A 49 2.53 -8.99 10.74
CA LEU A 49 3.51 -8.12 10.10
C LEU A 49 3.31 -6.64 10.47
N LEU A 50 2.05 -6.20 10.59
CA LEU A 50 1.73 -4.83 10.98
C LEU A 50 1.93 -4.56 12.48
N ASP A 51 1.77 -5.57 13.31
CA ASP A 51 2.09 -5.49 14.74
C ASP A 51 3.61 -5.41 14.97
N ASP A 52 4.39 -6.12 14.14
CA ASP A 52 5.86 -6.15 14.24
C ASP A 52 6.53 -4.90 13.63
N ASP A 53 6.12 -4.47 12.43
CA ASP A 53 6.79 -3.39 11.69
C ASP A 53 5.82 -2.54 10.84
N GLY A 54 4.62 -2.28 11.37
CA GLY A 54 3.55 -1.55 10.67
C GLY A 54 3.96 -0.24 9.99
N PRO A 55 4.75 0.65 10.63
CA PRO A 55 5.19 1.90 9.99
C PRO A 55 6.02 1.68 8.72
N ALA A 56 6.83 0.62 8.64
CA ALA A 56 7.61 0.32 7.43
C ALA A 56 6.70 -0.08 6.26
N TYR A 57 5.65 -0.86 6.50
CA TYR A 57 4.66 -1.21 5.48
C TYR A 57 3.89 0.01 4.98
N VAL A 58 3.42 0.86 5.91
CA VAL A 58 2.73 2.11 5.55
C VAL A 58 3.64 3.03 4.72
N ARG A 59 4.92 3.15 5.09
CA ARG A 59 5.90 3.91 4.30
C ARG A 59 5.96 3.44 2.85
N VAL A 60 5.99 2.14 2.63
CA VAL A 60 6.02 1.55 1.28
C VAL A 60 4.76 1.93 0.50
N PHE A 61 3.58 1.79 1.10
CA PHE A 61 2.33 2.16 0.43
C PHE A 61 2.27 3.64 0.07
N VAL A 62 2.60 4.51 1.01
CA VAL A 62 2.62 5.97 0.80
C VAL A 62 3.66 6.37 -0.25
N SER A 63 4.86 5.78 -0.22
CA SER A 63 5.88 6.03 -1.23
C SER A 63 5.42 5.61 -2.63
N ILE A 64 4.75 4.47 -2.76
CA ILE A 64 4.19 4.04 -4.05
C ILE A 64 3.12 5.04 -4.54
N LEU A 65 2.20 5.47 -3.67
CA LEU A 65 1.16 6.43 -4.04
C LEU A 65 1.73 7.80 -4.45
N ARG A 66 2.84 8.21 -3.83
CA ARG A 66 3.55 9.46 -4.17
C ARG A 66 4.32 9.36 -5.48
N ASP A 67 5.02 8.24 -5.70
CA ASP A 67 6.02 8.13 -6.77
C ASP A 67 5.45 7.47 -8.05
N ILE A 68 4.29 6.80 -7.97
CA ILE A 68 3.68 6.04 -9.08
C ILE A 68 2.24 6.49 -9.35
N PHE A 69 2.01 7.13 -10.50
CA PHE A 69 0.70 7.65 -10.90
C PHE A 69 -0.08 6.74 -11.88
N LYS A 70 0.35 5.49 -12.08
CA LYS A 70 -0.38 4.55 -12.95
C LYS A 70 -1.68 4.16 -12.25
N GLU A 71 -2.83 4.44 -12.88
CA GLU A 71 -4.18 4.23 -12.32
C GLU A 71 -4.34 2.84 -11.68
N GLU A 72 -4.01 1.78 -12.40
CA GLU A 72 -4.14 0.41 -11.90
C GLU A 72 -3.34 0.15 -10.61
N THR A 73 -2.14 0.75 -10.50
CA THR A 73 -1.25 0.60 -9.35
C THR A 73 -1.72 1.42 -8.17
N VAL A 74 -2.17 2.65 -8.42
CA VAL A 74 -2.76 3.52 -7.39
C VAL A 74 -4.01 2.85 -6.81
N GLU A 75 -4.94 2.43 -7.66
CA GLU A 75 -6.14 1.70 -7.23
C GLU A 75 -5.78 0.44 -6.42
N TYR A 76 -4.76 -0.31 -6.84
CA TYR A 76 -4.30 -1.50 -6.12
C TYR A 76 -3.77 -1.20 -4.72
N VAL A 77 -2.92 -0.19 -4.58
CA VAL A 77 -2.37 0.18 -3.27
C VAL A 77 -3.46 0.76 -2.36
N LEU A 78 -4.38 1.55 -2.91
CA LEU A 78 -5.54 2.03 -2.15
C LEU A 78 -6.42 0.86 -1.68
N ALA A 79 -6.62 -0.16 -2.50
CA ALA A 79 -7.35 -1.37 -2.12
C ALA A 79 -6.62 -2.16 -1.01
N LEU A 80 -5.29 -2.23 -1.02
CA LEU A 80 -4.51 -2.84 0.07
C LEU A 80 -4.66 -2.07 1.39
N ILE A 81 -4.67 -0.74 1.34
CA ILE A 81 -4.90 0.14 2.50
C ILE A 81 -6.34 -0.01 3.00
N ASP A 82 -7.31 -0.06 2.09
CA ASP A 82 -8.73 -0.25 2.40
C ASP A 82 -8.96 -1.58 3.15
N GLU A 83 -8.40 -2.70 2.65
CA GLU A 83 -8.45 -3.98 3.37
C GLU A 83 -7.77 -3.90 4.75
N MET A 84 -6.61 -3.24 4.84
CA MET A 84 -5.88 -3.08 6.09
C MET A 84 -6.75 -2.41 7.16
N LEU A 85 -7.38 -1.29 6.80
CA LEU A 85 -8.16 -0.45 7.69
C LEU A 85 -9.53 -1.05 7.97
N THR A 86 -10.15 -1.70 6.99
CA THR A 86 -11.42 -2.43 7.16
C THR A 86 -11.26 -3.57 8.14
N ALA A 87 -10.16 -4.33 8.07
CA ALA A 87 -9.88 -5.41 9.01
C ALA A 87 -9.63 -4.90 10.45
N ASN A 88 -8.99 -3.74 10.62
CA ASN A 88 -8.84 -3.10 11.93
C ASN A 88 -8.63 -1.57 11.80
N PRO A 89 -9.66 -0.75 12.07
CA PRO A 89 -9.58 0.70 11.92
C PRO A 89 -8.52 1.36 12.81
N LYS A 90 -8.12 0.72 13.92
CA LYS A 90 -7.06 1.25 14.80
C LYS A 90 -5.69 1.27 14.12
N ARG A 91 -5.50 0.52 13.03
CA ARG A 91 -4.27 0.53 12.21
C ARG A 91 -4.04 1.89 11.55
N ALA A 92 -5.05 2.76 11.46
CA ALA A 92 -4.87 4.15 11.03
C ALA A 92 -3.79 4.90 11.84
N ARG A 93 -3.55 4.51 13.11
CA ARG A 93 -2.47 5.07 13.93
C ARG A 93 -1.07 4.92 13.31
N LEU A 94 -0.86 3.90 12.46
CA LEU A 94 0.42 3.64 11.81
C LEU A 94 0.80 4.75 10.82
N PHE A 95 -0.19 5.44 10.24
CA PHE A 95 0.03 6.60 9.37
C PHE A 95 0.46 7.85 10.14
N HIS A 96 0.28 7.87 11.46
CA HIS A 96 0.71 8.97 12.34
C HIS A 96 2.07 8.72 12.98
N ASP A 97 2.78 7.66 12.59
CA ASP A 97 4.10 7.36 13.14
C ASP A 97 5.10 8.47 12.80
N LYS A 98 5.85 8.93 13.81
CA LYS A 98 6.79 10.06 13.67
C LYS A 98 7.91 9.79 12.67
N SER A 99 8.23 8.52 12.41
CA SER A 99 9.22 8.15 11.39
C SER A 99 8.76 8.48 9.97
N LEU A 100 7.47 8.70 9.75
CA LEU A 100 6.87 9.09 8.47
C LEU A 100 6.70 10.62 8.34
N ALA A 101 6.89 11.37 9.42
CA ALA A 101 6.59 12.80 9.48
C ALA A 101 7.46 13.67 8.54
N SER A 102 8.57 13.15 8.02
CA SER A 102 9.42 13.84 7.03
C SER A 102 9.07 13.51 5.58
N GLU A 103 8.12 12.61 5.34
CA GLU A 103 7.80 12.10 3.99
C GLU A 103 6.51 12.71 3.41
N ASP A 104 5.96 13.77 4.01
CA ASP A 104 4.69 14.39 3.62
C ASP A 104 3.59 13.34 3.40
N THR A 105 3.34 12.53 4.43
CA THR A 105 2.54 11.29 4.38
C THR A 105 1.15 11.45 3.74
N TYR A 106 0.59 12.66 3.78
CA TYR A 106 -0.74 12.97 3.26
C TYR A 106 -0.74 13.65 1.89
N GLU A 107 0.42 14.08 1.36
CA GLU A 107 0.52 14.75 0.06
C GLU A 107 -0.22 13.98 -1.06
N PRO A 108 -0.10 12.63 -1.18
CA PRO A 108 -0.77 11.89 -2.24
C PRO A 108 -2.30 11.94 -2.21
N PHE A 109 -2.89 12.41 -1.10
CA PHE A 109 -4.35 12.51 -0.92
C PHE A 109 -4.86 13.95 -1.01
N LEU A 110 -3.98 14.94 -1.17
CA LEU A 110 -4.31 16.37 -1.13
C LEU A 110 -4.24 17.06 -2.51
N SER A 111 -3.76 16.37 -3.54
CA SER A 111 -3.62 16.86 -4.92
C SER A 111 -4.81 16.51 -5.81
#